data_AF-A0A357AYH1-F1
#
_entry.id   AF-A0A357AYH1-F1
#
_cell.length_a   1.000
_cell.length_b   1.000
_cell.length_c   1.000
_cell.angle_alpha   90.00
_cell.angle_beta   90.00
_cell.angle_gamma   90.00
#
_symmetry.space_group_name_H-M   'P 1'
#
loop_
_entity.id
_entity.type
_entity.pdbx_description
1 polymer ?
#
loop_
_entity_poly.entity_id
_entity_poly.type
_entity_poly.pdbx_seq_one_letter_code
_entity_poly.pdbx_strand_id
1 'polypeptide(L)'
;MQDILFWLCLTYPEFCNYTQIKSALVISDFGTQHANYLARYIAAFINKKGSPEVRVEAAGCRVLQEPALAEEYDVIITTIPDLPIAHKNIILINDYPSHENLGDIYRSLG
;
A
#
# COMPACT_ATOMS: atom_id res chain seq x y z
N MET A 1 -14.00 -4.92 27.62
CA MET A 1 -12.66 -5.27 27.07
C MET A 1 -12.11 -4.21 26.10
N GLN A 2 -12.93 -3.28 25.59
CA GLN A 2 -12.49 -2.16 24.73
C GLN A 2 -11.78 -1.02 25.51
N ASP A 3 -12.08 -0.84 26.80
CA ASP A 3 -11.51 0.27 27.59
C ASP A 3 -9.99 0.12 27.83
N ILE A 4 -9.50 -1.11 27.96
CA ILE A 4 -8.08 -1.35 28.27
C ILE A 4 -7.19 -0.84 27.12
N LEU A 5 -7.60 -1.08 25.87
CA LEU A 5 -6.85 -0.66 24.68
C LEU A 5 -6.79 0.87 24.57
N PHE A 6 -7.91 1.55 24.85
CA PHE A 6 -7.97 3.01 24.89
C PHE A 6 -7.02 3.60 25.93
N TRP A 7 -7.06 3.09 27.18
CA TRP A 7 -6.16 3.55 28.25
C TRP A 7 -4.69 3.23 27.97
N LEU A 8 -4.42 2.09 27.35
CA LEU A 8 -3.06 1.67 27.02
C LEU A 8 -2.44 2.54 25.91
N CYS A 9 -3.21 2.91 24.88
CA CYS A 9 -2.78 3.88 23.86
C CYS A 9 -2.55 5.29 24.41
N LEU A 10 -3.31 5.72 25.43
CA LEU A 10 -3.09 6.99 26.12
C LEU A 10 -1.83 6.98 27.00
N THR A 11 -1.56 5.84 27.65
CA THR A 11 -0.44 5.70 28.61
C THR A 11 0.88 5.45 27.89
N TYR A 12 0.83 4.72 26.78
CA TYR A 12 1.96 4.37 25.93
C TYR A 12 1.60 4.66 24.47
N PRO A 13 1.68 5.92 24.02
CA PRO A 13 1.37 6.30 22.63
C PRO A 13 2.27 5.59 21.60
N GLU A 14 3.41 5.05 22.05
CA GLU A 14 4.31 4.23 21.24
C GLU A 14 3.75 2.84 20.91
N PHE A 15 2.65 2.39 21.54
CA PHE A 15 1.98 1.13 21.15
C PHE A 15 1.46 1.15 19.72
N CYS A 16 1.14 2.34 19.18
CA CYS A 16 0.81 2.50 17.76
C CYS A 16 1.96 2.09 16.83
N ASN A 17 3.21 2.08 17.31
CA ASN A 17 4.38 1.68 16.55
C ASN A 17 4.58 0.15 16.49
N TYR A 18 3.79 -0.63 17.26
CA TYR A 18 3.86 -2.09 17.28
C TYR A 18 2.88 -2.77 16.32
N THR A 19 2.20 -2.01 15.46
CA THR A 19 1.40 -2.58 14.37
C THR A 19 2.33 -3.15 13.30
N GLN A 20 2.01 -4.34 12.79
CA GLN A 20 2.73 -4.93 11.66
C GLN A 20 2.78 -3.94 10.50
N ILE A 21 3.99 -3.67 9.98
CA ILE A 21 4.20 -2.78 8.84
C ILE A 21 3.45 -3.37 7.64
N LYS A 22 2.44 -2.64 7.14
CA LYS A 22 1.74 -3.04 5.92
C LYS A 22 2.63 -2.82 4.71
N SER A 23 2.39 -3.61 3.68
CA SER A 23 3.19 -3.64 2.47
C SER A 23 2.32 -3.50 1.23
N ALA A 24 2.78 -2.68 0.28
CA ALA A 24 2.10 -2.42 -0.98
C ALA A 24 3.05 -2.60 -2.16
N LEU A 25 2.57 -3.30 -3.19
CA LEU A 25 3.27 -3.46 -4.46
C LEU A 25 2.63 -2.60 -5.54
N VAL A 26 3.42 -1.80 -6.24
CA VAL A 26 2.97 -0.93 -7.33
C VAL A 26 3.39 -1.51 -8.67
N ILE A 27 2.42 -1.73 -9.57
CA ILE A 27 2.65 -2.26 -10.92
C ILE A 27 2.04 -1.32 -11.95
N SER A 28 2.81 -0.92 -12.95
CA SER A 28 2.30 -0.06 -14.03
C SER A 28 2.54 -0.64 -15.42
N ASP A 29 1.57 -0.44 -16.31
CA ASP A 29 1.66 -0.68 -17.76
C ASP A 29 2.71 0.21 -18.46
N PHE A 30 2.98 1.41 -17.95
CA PHE A 30 4.07 2.28 -18.44
C PHE A 30 5.48 1.80 -18.02
N GLY A 31 5.55 0.70 -17.27
CA GLY A 31 6.78 0.05 -16.87
C GLY A 31 7.39 0.58 -15.56
N THR A 32 8.59 0.07 -15.25
CA THR A 32 9.17 0.18 -13.90
C THR A 32 9.47 1.62 -13.47
N GLN A 33 9.80 2.51 -14.40
CA GLN A 33 10.05 3.92 -14.05
C GLN A 33 8.79 4.62 -13.54
N HIS A 34 7.67 4.38 -14.20
CA HIS A 34 6.38 4.93 -13.78
C HIS A 34 5.91 4.29 -12.46
N ALA A 35 6.05 2.97 -12.32
CA ALA A 35 5.76 2.29 -11.06
C ALA A 35 6.60 2.83 -9.88
N ASN A 36 7.89 3.10 -10.10
CA ASN A 36 8.76 3.74 -9.10
C ASN A 36 8.31 5.15 -8.72
N TYR A 37 7.91 5.95 -9.71
CA TYR A 37 7.35 7.27 -9.46
C TYR A 37 6.10 7.19 -8.59
N LEU A 38 5.15 6.32 -8.95
CA LEU A 38 3.92 6.11 -8.20
C LEU A 38 4.19 5.60 -6.78
N ALA A 39 5.08 4.62 -6.61
CA ALA A 39 5.46 4.12 -5.29
C ALA A 39 6.00 5.23 -4.38
N ARG A 40 6.89 6.09 -4.91
CA ARG A 40 7.43 7.24 -4.16
C ARG A 40 6.35 8.28 -3.84
N TYR A 41 5.47 8.56 -4.79
CA TYR A 41 4.36 9.50 -4.61
C TYR A 41 3.39 9.02 -3.51
N ILE A 42 2.98 7.76 -3.58
CA ILE A 42 2.08 7.11 -2.61
C ILE A 42 2.75 7.05 -1.23
N ALA A 43 3.99 6.58 -1.15
CA ALA A 43 4.74 6.53 0.11
C ALA A 43 4.83 7.92 0.76
N ALA A 44 5.13 8.97 -0.02
CA ALA A 44 5.19 10.34 0.49
C ALA A 44 3.82 10.88 0.95
N PHE A 45 2.73 10.38 0.38
CA PHE A 45 1.37 10.73 0.79
C PHE A 45 0.99 10.04 2.12
N ILE A 46 1.21 8.73 2.24
CA ILE A 46 0.74 7.93 3.39
C ILE A 46 1.70 7.96 4.60
N ASN A 47 3.02 7.97 4.38
CA ASN A 47 4.02 7.93 5.45
C ASN A 47 4.29 9.33 6.00
N LYS A 48 3.29 9.91 6.69
CA LYS A 48 3.43 11.16 7.44
C LYS A 48 3.90 10.89 8.86
N LYS A 49 4.57 11.87 9.46
CA LYS A 49 5.03 11.79 10.85
C LYS A 49 3.86 11.46 11.78
N GLY A 50 3.97 10.36 12.54
CA GLY A 50 2.94 9.89 13.46
C GLY A 50 1.89 8.94 12.85
N SER A 51 2.04 8.57 11.57
CA SER A 51 1.27 7.49 10.94
C SER A 51 2.08 6.18 10.97
N PRO A 52 1.42 5.00 11.01
CA PRO A 52 2.10 3.72 10.80
C PRO A 52 2.84 3.73 9.46
N GLU A 53 4.08 3.26 9.46
CA GLU A 53 4.86 3.18 8.24
C GLU A 53 4.33 2.06 7.34
N VAL A 54 4.17 2.36 6.05
CA VAL A 54 3.84 1.40 5.02
C VAL A 54 5.04 1.24 4.08
N ARG A 55 5.42 -0.01 3.83
CA ARG A 55 6.43 -0.36 2.83
C ARG A 55 5.80 -0.34 1.44
N VAL A 56 6.18 0.63 0.60
CA VAL A 56 5.67 0.72 -0.78
C VAL A 56 6.81 0.42 -1.75
N GLU A 57 6.64 -0.64 -2.53
CA GLU A 57 7.64 -1.11 -3.49
C GLU A 57 7.06 -1.09 -4.91
N ALA A 58 7.93 -0.91 -5.90
CA ALA A 58 7.55 -0.92 -7.30
C ALA A 58 8.08 -2.17 -7.98
N ALA A 59 7.26 -2.75 -8.84
CA ALA A 59 7.66 -3.84 -9.71
C ALA A 59 7.32 -3.54 -11.17
N GLY A 60 8.15 -4.08 -12.06
CA GLY A 60 7.80 -4.15 -13.47
C GLY A 60 6.85 -5.31 -13.76
N CYS A 61 6.34 -5.36 -15.00
CA CYS A 61 5.43 -6.42 -15.46
C CYS A 61 5.99 -7.85 -15.39
N ARG A 62 7.28 -8.05 -15.07
CA ARG A 62 7.85 -9.37 -14.82
C ARG A 62 7.20 -10.08 -13.63
N VAL A 63 6.68 -9.34 -12.64
CA VAL A 63 5.94 -9.94 -11.52
C VAL A 63 4.66 -10.66 -11.98
N LEU A 64 4.11 -10.33 -13.15
CA LEU A 64 3.00 -11.09 -13.73
C LEU A 64 3.38 -12.55 -14.05
N GLN A 65 4.67 -12.84 -14.19
CA GLN A 65 5.19 -14.19 -14.46
C GLN A 65 5.48 -14.97 -13.17
N GLU A 66 5.53 -14.28 -12.02
CA GLU A 66 5.82 -14.86 -10.70
C GLU A 66 4.76 -14.40 -9.68
N PRO A 67 3.53 -14.95 -9.74
CA PRO A 67 2.42 -14.52 -8.88
C PRO A 67 2.71 -14.64 -7.38
N ALA A 68 3.59 -15.57 -7.00
CA ALA A 68 4.00 -15.78 -5.61
C ALA A 68 4.62 -14.52 -4.97
N LEU A 69 5.32 -13.68 -5.75
CA LEU A 69 5.84 -12.41 -5.26
C LEU A 69 4.74 -11.44 -4.85
N ALA A 70 3.59 -11.51 -5.53
CA ALA A 70 2.47 -10.64 -5.26
C ALA A 70 1.72 -11.03 -3.97
N GLU A 71 1.83 -12.29 -3.53
CA GLU A 71 1.20 -12.79 -2.28
C GLU A 71 1.90 -12.29 -1.01
N GLU A 72 3.15 -11.81 -1.12
CA GLU A 72 3.91 -11.27 0.03
C GLU A 72 3.45 -9.86 0.44
N TYR A 73 2.62 -9.21 -0.39
CA TYR A 73 2.15 -7.84 -0.15
C TYR A 73 0.71 -7.84 0.33
N ASP A 74 0.38 -6.91 1.23
CA ASP A 74 -0.99 -6.76 1.73
C ASP A 74 -1.93 -6.15 0.68
N VAL A 75 -1.37 -5.32 -0.22
CA VAL A 75 -2.11 -4.60 -1.26
C VAL A 75 -1.31 -4.56 -2.56
N ILE A 76 -1.98 -4.77 -3.69
CA ILE A 76 -1.45 -4.46 -5.02
C ILE A 76 -2.11 -3.18 -5.52
N ILE A 77 -1.30 -2.22 -5.94
CA ILE A 77 -1.75 -0.97 -6.54
C ILE A 77 -1.31 -0.99 -8.00
N THR A 78 -2.23 -0.75 -8.93
CA THR A 78 -1.90 -0.89 -10.36
C THR A 78 -2.62 0.10 -11.26
N THR A 79 -2.00 0.44 -12.40
CA THR A 79 -2.65 1.13 -13.52
C THR A 79 -3.20 0.17 -14.56
N ILE A 80 -2.95 -1.14 -14.41
CA ILE A 80 -3.34 -2.17 -15.38
C ILE A 80 -4.77 -2.64 -15.05
N PRO A 81 -5.77 -2.39 -15.92
CA PRO A 81 -7.11 -2.95 -15.74
C PRO A 81 -7.06 -4.48 -15.88
N ASP A 82 -7.88 -5.17 -15.09
CA ASP A 82 -7.97 -6.65 -15.07
C ASP A 82 -6.61 -7.35 -14.91
N LEU A 83 -5.77 -6.83 -14.01
CA LEU A 83 -4.46 -7.38 -13.69
C LEU A 83 -4.54 -8.91 -13.52
N PRO A 84 -3.77 -9.71 -14.29
CA PRO A 84 -3.89 -11.17 -14.30
C PRO A 84 -3.16 -11.82 -13.12
N ILE A 85 -3.35 -11.28 -11.91
CA ILE A 85 -2.85 -11.81 -10.64
C ILE A 85 -4.05 -12.05 -9.73
N ALA A 86 -4.14 -13.25 -9.17
CA ALA A 86 -5.12 -13.55 -8.14
C ALA A 86 -4.64 -12.99 -6.79
N HIS A 87 -5.09 -11.80 -6.43
CA HIS A 87 -4.78 -11.18 -5.14
C HIS A 87 -6.06 -10.67 -4.46
N LYS A 88 -6.10 -10.76 -3.13
CA LYS A 88 -7.30 -10.40 -2.34
C LYS A 88 -7.62 -8.91 -2.39
N ASN A 89 -6.58 -8.09 -2.55
CA ASN A 89 -6.69 -6.64 -2.48
C ASN A 89 -5.90 -5.99 -3.62
N ILE A 90 -6.61 -5.63 -4.68
CA ILE A 90 -6.05 -4.98 -5.87
C ILE A 90 -6.78 -3.64 -6.03
N ILE A 91 -6.01 -2.56 -6.16
CA ILE A 91 -6.52 -1.20 -6.32
C ILE A 91 -6.09 -0.70 -7.68
N LEU A 92 -7.06 -0.46 -8.54
CA LEU A 92 -6.85 0.20 -9.82
C LEU A 92 -6.77 1.72 -9.60
N ILE A 93 -5.71 2.34 -10.11
CA ILE A 93 -5.46 3.78 -10.03
C ILE A 93 -5.18 4.36 -11.41
N ASN A 94 -5.34 5.67 -11.52
CA ASN A 94 -4.92 6.40 -12.71
C ASN A 94 -3.39 6.57 -12.73
N ASP A 95 -2.84 6.86 -13.92
CA ASP A 95 -1.40 7.15 -14.09
C ASP A 95 -0.94 8.35 -13.26
N TYR A 96 -1.87 9.28 -13.01
CA TYR A 96 -1.72 10.31 -12.01
C TYR A 96 -2.82 10.12 -10.96
N PRO A 97 -2.49 9.61 -9.75
CA PRO A 97 -3.50 9.28 -8.76
C PRO A 97 -4.36 10.48 -8.38
N SER A 98 -5.68 10.34 -8.50
CA SER A 98 -6.63 11.34 -8.02
C SER A 98 -6.75 11.29 -6.49
N HIS A 99 -7.43 12.27 -5.90
CA HIS A 99 -7.76 12.23 -4.47
C HIS A 99 -8.61 11.01 -4.10
N GLU A 100 -9.47 10.53 -5.00
CA GLU A 100 -10.25 9.31 -4.79
C GLU A 100 -9.34 8.08 -4.76
N ASN A 101 -8.40 7.96 -5.73
CA ASN A 101 -7.41 6.87 -5.73
C ASN A 101 -6.59 6.85 -4.43
N LEU A 102 -6.15 8.02 -3.97
CA LEU A 102 -5.39 8.14 -2.72
C LEU A 102 -6.24 7.78 -1.49
N GLY A 103 -7.53 8.12 -1.50
CA GLY A 103 -8.47 7.72 -0.46
C GLY A 103 -8.66 6.21 -0.38
N ASP A 104 -8.79 5.54 -1.53
CA ASP A 104 -8.94 4.08 -1.60
C ASP A 104 -7.68 3.35 -1.14
N ILE A 105 -6.50 3.85 -1.54
CA ILE A 105 -5.20 3.36 -1.03
C ILE A 105 -5.13 3.53 0.49
N TYR A 106 -5.52 4.68 1.02
CA TYR A 106 -5.48 4.91 2.46
C TYR A 106 -6.42 3.99 3.23
N ARG A 107 -7.63 3.70 2.71
CA ARG A 107 -8.58 2.79 3.37
C ARG A 107 -8.14 1.33 3.34
N SER A 108 -7.39 0.90 2.33
CA SER A 108 -6.89 -0.47 2.26
C SER A 108 -5.67 -0.68 3.16
N LEU A 109 -4.87 0.37 3.34
CA LEU A 109 -3.65 0.37 4.15
C LEU A 109 -3.87 0.87 5.60
N GLY A 110 -4.98 1.53 5.91
CA GLY A 110 -5.44 1.83 7.28
C GLY A 110 -5.97 0.59 7.99
#